data_AF-A0A534S4H7-F1
#
_entry.id   AF-A0A534S4H7-F1
#
_cell.length_a   1.000
_cell.length_b   1.000
_cell.length_c   1.000
_cell.angle_alpha   90.00
_cell.angle_beta   90.00
_cell.angle_gamma   90.00
#
_symmetry.space_group_name_H-M   'P 1'
#
loop_
_entity.id
_entity.type
_entity.pdbx_description
1 polymer ?
#
loop_
_entity_poly.entity_id
_entity_poly.type
_entity_poly.pdbx_seq_one_letter_code
_entity_poly.pdbx_strand_id
1 'polypeptide(L)'
;MSSATTETSEMAILRRIVDPEQPFLSQEAARAILRLDFTAADRARMNHLAAKNRAGKLTPTEEQELNSYIRVGQTLGILQSKARRSVQAAGKAGTN
;
A
#
# COMPACT_ATOMS: atom_id res chain seq x y z
N MET A 1 28.85 4.67 15.48
CA MET A 1 28.45 5.23 14.18
C MET A 1 28.40 4.09 13.18
N SER A 2 27.30 3.33 13.14
CA SER A 2 27.13 2.22 12.19
C SER A 2 26.22 2.68 11.08
N SER A 3 26.78 2.79 9.88
CA SER A 3 26.09 3.15 8.65
C SER A 3 25.02 2.12 8.34
N ALA A 4 23.77 2.42 8.71
CA ALA A 4 22.63 1.86 8.01
C ALA A 4 22.58 2.54 6.64
N THR A 5 23.27 1.95 5.66
CA THR A 5 22.87 2.08 4.25
C THR A 5 21.41 1.63 4.20
N THR A 6 20.53 2.60 4.34
CA THR A 6 19.11 2.39 4.12
C THR A 6 18.99 2.13 2.63
N GLU A 7 19.02 0.85 2.24
CA GLU A 7 18.52 0.45 0.92
C GLU A 7 17.18 1.15 0.75
N THR A 8 17.17 2.11 -0.15
CA THR A 8 16.02 2.98 -0.32
C THR A 8 14.96 2.16 -1.03
N SER A 9 14.12 1.48 -0.25
CA SER A 9 13.05 0.65 -0.79
C SER A 9 12.06 1.49 -1.59
N GLU A 10 11.43 0.89 -2.59
CA GLU A 10 10.37 1.51 -3.39
C GLU A 10 9.31 2.18 -2.49
N MET A 11 8.99 1.54 -1.35
CA MET A 11 8.01 2.06 -0.39
C MET A 11 8.52 3.28 0.38
N ALA A 12 9.82 3.33 0.70
CA ALA A 12 10.44 4.49 1.32
C ALA A 12 10.48 5.70 0.36
N ILE A 13 10.73 5.45 -0.94
CA ILE A 13 10.65 6.48 -1.98
C ILE A 13 9.22 7.00 -2.09
N LEU A 14 8.26 6.10 -2.26
CA LEU A 14 6.86 6.46 -2.40
C LEU A 14 6.37 7.29 -1.22
N ARG A 15 6.66 6.88 0.03
CA ARG A 15 6.27 7.64 1.23
C ARG A 15 6.73 9.09 1.24
N ARG A 16 7.92 9.38 0.68
CA ARG A 16 8.41 10.77 0.56
C ARG A 16 7.64 11.57 -0.48
N ILE A 17 7.13 10.92 -1.54
CA ILE A 17 6.34 11.57 -2.59
C ILE A 17 4.94 11.92 -2.08
N VAL A 18 4.29 11.03 -1.34
CA VAL A 18 2.86 11.21 -0.97
C VAL A 18 2.61 12.20 0.19
N ASP A 19 3.66 12.94 0.63
CA ASP A 19 3.72 13.91 1.74
C ASP A 19 2.80 13.55 2.93
N PRO A 20 3.31 13.05 4.06
CA PRO A 20 2.44 12.64 5.16
C PRO A 20 1.67 13.78 5.82
N GLU A 21 2.02 15.05 5.60
CA GLU A 21 1.49 16.19 6.33
C GLU A 21 0.40 16.93 5.56
N GLN A 22 0.54 17.20 4.26
CA GLN A 22 -0.41 18.08 3.53
C GLN A 22 -1.43 17.35 2.64
N PRO A 23 -2.75 17.48 2.84
CA PRO A 23 -3.75 16.87 1.96
C PRO A 23 -3.68 17.48 0.54
N PHE A 24 -3.22 16.70 -0.44
CA PHE A 24 -3.11 17.11 -1.85
C PHE A 24 -4.29 16.62 -2.72
N LEU A 25 -4.91 15.50 -2.35
CA LEU A 25 -5.97 14.91 -3.17
C LEU A 25 -7.29 15.66 -2.99
N SER A 26 -7.97 15.94 -4.11
CA SER A 26 -9.38 16.31 -4.09
C SER A 26 -10.21 15.21 -3.43
N GLN A 27 -11.38 15.54 -2.91
CA GLN A 27 -12.27 14.55 -2.28
C GLN A 27 -12.66 13.43 -3.25
N GLU A 28 -12.87 13.78 -4.53
CA GLU A 28 -13.17 12.81 -5.59
C GLU A 28 -12.00 11.86 -5.84
N ALA A 29 -10.79 12.39 -6.00
CA ALA A 29 -9.59 11.56 -6.21
C ALA A 29 -9.32 10.65 -5.00
N ALA A 30 -9.51 11.17 -3.78
CA ALA A 30 -9.39 10.38 -2.56
C ALA A 30 -10.42 9.23 -2.53
N ARG A 31 -11.69 9.49 -2.87
CA ARG A 31 -12.72 8.45 -2.94
C ARG A 31 -12.41 7.41 -4.01
N ALA A 32 -11.89 7.81 -5.18
CA ALA A 32 -11.50 6.88 -6.23
C ALA A 32 -10.37 5.94 -5.77
N ILE A 33 -9.33 6.48 -5.13
CA ILE A 33 -8.22 5.69 -4.57
C ILE A 33 -8.70 4.69 -3.50
N LEU A 34 -9.67 5.08 -2.66
CA LEU A 34 -10.22 4.20 -1.64
C LEU A 34 -11.00 2.99 -2.20
N ARG A 35 -11.39 3.02 -3.48
CA ARG A 35 -12.05 1.89 -4.15
C ARG A 35 -11.07 0.92 -4.78
N LEU A 36 -9.79 1.29 -4.91
CA LEU A 36 -8.76 0.40 -5.43
C LEU A 36 -8.53 -0.74 -4.43
N ASP A 37 -8.59 -1.96 -4.92
CA ASP A 37 -8.36 -3.15 -4.13
C ASP A 37 -8.01 -4.34 -5.04
N PHE A 38 -7.49 -5.41 -4.43
CA PHE A 38 -7.23 -6.65 -5.14
C PHE A 38 -8.54 -7.31 -5.58
N THR A 39 -8.51 -7.89 -6.78
CA THR A 39 -9.62 -8.71 -7.27
C THR A 39 -9.81 -9.95 -6.39
N ALA A 40 -10.97 -10.61 -6.49
CA ALA A 40 -11.20 -11.86 -5.78
C ALA A 40 -10.19 -12.95 -6.17
N ALA A 41 -9.80 -13.00 -7.44
CA ALA A 41 -8.78 -13.93 -7.95
C ALA A 41 -7.40 -13.65 -7.35
N ASP A 42 -6.99 -12.38 -7.31
CA ASP A 42 -5.71 -11.97 -6.70
C ASP A 42 -5.66 -12.32 -5.21
N ARG A 43 -6.74 -12.07 -4.46
CA ARG A 43 -6.78 -12.46 -3.04
C ARG A 43 -6.71 -13.96 -2.85
N ALA A 44 -7.41 -14.73 -3.67
CA ALA A 44 -7.32 -16.19 -3.62
C ALA A 44 -5.89 -16.66 -3.89
N ARG A 45 -5.20 -16.05 -4.87
CA ARG A 45 -3.81 -16.36 -5.18
C ARG A 45 -2.87 -15.98 -4.03
N MET A 46 -2.98 -14.77 -3.49
CA MET A 46 -2.23 -14.32 -2.32
C MET A 46 -2.40 -15.27 -1.13
N ASN A 47 -3.63 -15.66 -0.82
CA ASN A 47 -3.93 -16.58 0.28
C ASN A 47 -3.32 -17.96 0.07
N HIS A 48 -3.38 -18.48 -1.17
CA HIS A 48 -2.76 -19.74 -1.53
C HIS A 48 -1.23 -19.69 -1.37
N LEU A 49 -0.58 -18.63 -1.87
CA LEU A 49 0.87 -18.42 -1.72
C LEU A 49 1.25 -18.28 -0.24
N ALA A 50 0.50 -17.53 0.55
CA ALA A 50 0.73 -17.39 1.99
C ALA A 50 0.55 -18.73 2.75
N ALA A 51 -0.40 -19.57 2.34
CA ALA A 51 -0.55 -20.92 2.90
C ALA A 51 0.64 -21.82 2.56
N LYS A 52 1.09 -21.81 1.30
CA LYS A 52 2.30 -22.53 0.87
C LYS A 52 3.56 -22.06 1.60
N ASN A 53 3.72 -20.74 1.77
CA ASN A 53 4.85 -20.15 2.48
C ASN A 53 4.92 -20.65 3.92
N ARG A 54 3.79 -20.63 4.65
CA ARG A 54 3.69 -21.18 6.02
C ARG A 54 4.00 -22.67 6.09
N ALA A 55 3.69 -23.42 5.02
CA ALA A 55 4.00 -24.84 4.93
C ALA A 55 5.46 -25.14 4.50
N GLY A 56 6.27 -24.11 4.21
CA GLY A 56 7.63 -24.29 3.68
C GLY A 56 7.68 -24.86 2.26
N LYS A 57 6.60 -24.70 1.49
CA LYS A 57 6.41 -25.30 0.14
C LYS A 57 6.42 -24.26 -0.98
N LEU A 58 6.90 -23.05 -0.71
CA LEU A 58 6.95 -21.97 -1.70
C LEU A 58 8.13 -22.22 -2.64
N THR A 59 7.87 -22.22 -3.94
CA THR A 59 8.96 -22.24 -4.92
C THR A 59 9.60 -20.85 -5.04
N PRO A 60 10.83 -20.71 -5.55
CA PRO A 60 11.46 -19.39 -5.75
C PRO A 60 10.62 -18.45 -6.63
N THR A 61 9.96 -18.97 -7.66
CA THR A 61 9.04 -18.18 -8.51
C THR A 61 7.80 -17.73 -7.75
N GLU A 62 7.22 -18.61 -6.93
CA GLU A 62 6.08 -18.28 -6.07
C GLU A 62 6.44 -17.28 -4.97
N GLU A 63 7.68 -17.31 -4.48
CA GLU A 63 8.20 -16.31 -3.56
C GLU A 63 8.30 -14.93 -4.20
N GLN A 64 8.82 -14.85 -5.44
CA GLN A 64 8.86 -13.60 -6.20
C GLN A 64 7.44 -13.04 -6.45
N GLU A 65 6.48 -13.91 -6.74
CA GLU A 65 5.08 -13.55 -6.92
C GLU A 65 4.47 -13.03 -5.60
N LEU A 66 4.65 -13.75 -4.50
CA LEU A 66 4.17 -13.33 -3.18
C LEU A 66 4.77 -11.98 -2.76
N ASN A 67 6.07 -11.80 -2.99
CA ASN A 67 6.76 -10.54 -2.72
C ASN A 67 6.21 -9.39 -3.58
N SER A 68 5.80 -9.67 -4.83
CA SER A 68 5.15 -8.67 -5.68
C SER A 68 3.79 -8.25 -5.12
N TYR A 69 2.96 -9.21 -4.69
CA TYR A 69 1.70 -8.90 -4.01
C TYR A 69 1.90 -8.09 -2.72
N ILE A 70 2.93 -8.42 -1.92
CA ILE A 70 3.27 -7.66 -0.71
C ILE A 70 3.63 -6.22 -1.04
N ARG A 71 4.49 -5.98 -2.04
CA ARG A 71 4.89 -4.63 -2.46
C ARG A 71 3.70 -3.81 -2.97
N VAL A 72 2.84 -4.40 -3.78
CA VAL A 72 1.62 -3.73 -4.27
C VAL A 72 0.66 -3.43 -3.12
N GLY A 73 0.48 -4.37 -2.19
CA GLY A 73 -0.37 -4.16 -1.01
C GLY A 73 0.13 -3.03 -0.11
N GLN A 74 1.45 -2.94 0.10
CA GLN A 74 2.07 -1.83 0.84
C GLN A 74 1.88 -0.48 0.13
N THR A 75 2.06 -0.45 -1.19
CA THR A 75 1.82 0.72 -2.05
C THR A 75 0.39 1.21 -1.91
N LEU A 76 -0.57 0.29 -2.08
CA LEU A 76 -1.98 0.59 -1.96
C LEU A 76 -2.34 1.10 -0.56
N GLY A 77 -1.78 0.49 0.49
CA GLY A 77 -1.97 0.92 1.87
C GLY A 77 -1.51 2.36 2.13
N ILE A 78 -0.38 2.77 1.54
CA ILE A 78 0.11 4.17 1.62
C ILE A 78 -0.87 5.12 0.94
N LEU A 79 -1.29 4.81 -0.30
CA LEU A 79 -2.22 5.64 -1.06
C LEU A 79 -3.58 5.78 -0.36
N GLN A 80 -4.13 4.67 0.13
CA GLN A 80 -5.39 4.68 0.87
C GLN A 80 -5.29 5.43 2.19
N SER A 81 -4.18 5.29 2.94
CA SER A 81 -3.94 6.07 4.17
C SER A 81 -4.00 7.58 3.88
N LYS A 82 -3.35 8.01 2.80
CA LYS A 82 -3.39 9.40 2.36
C LYS A 82 -4.79 9.86 1.95
N ALA A 83 -5.49 9.05 1.16
CA ALA A 83 -6.85 9.33 0.74
C ALA A 83 -7.82 9.49 1.93
N ARG A 84 -7.71 8.63 2.96
CA ARG A 84 -8.50 8.76 4.20
C ARG A 84 -8.26 10.11 4.88
N ARG A 85 -7.02 10.59 4.95
CA ARG A 85 -6.68 11.91 5.52
C ARG A 85 -7.30 13.06 4.72
N SER A 86 -7.24 13.00 3.38
CA SER A 86 -7.86 14.02 2.51
C SER A 86 -9.38 14.11 2.68
N VAL A 87 -10.07 12.96 2.83
CA VAL A 87 -11.53 12.96 3.09
C VAL A 87 -11.86 13.54 4.47
N GLN A 88 -11.07 13.22 5.50
CA GLN A 88 -11.28 13.74 6.85
C GLN A 88 -11.03 15.25 6.96
N ALA A 89 -9.98 15.76 6.30
CA ALA A 89 -9.67 17.19 6.28
C ALA A 89 -10.80 18.01 5.64
N ALA A 90 -11.38 17.53 4.54
CA ALA A 90 -12.51 18.17 3.88
C ALA A 90 -13.78 18.20 4.76
N GLY A 91 -14.05 17.15 5.55
CA GLY A 91 -15.18 17.11 6.47
C GLY A 91 -15.09 18.14 7.61
N LYS A 92 -13.86 18.42 8.08
CA LYS A 92 -13.61 19.43 9.11
C LYS A 92 -13.70 20.87 8.59
N ALA A 93 -13.40 21.11 7.32
CA ALA A 93 -13.47 22.44 6.71
C ALA A 93 -14.93 22.89 6.39
N GLY A 94 -15.88 21.97 6.28
CA GLY A 94 -17.29 22.26 5.99
C GLY A 94 -18.22 22.33 7.21
N THR A 95 -17.67 22.28 8.44
CA THR A 95 -18.43 22.34 9.71
C THR A 95 -18.21 23.64 10.49
N ASN A 96 -17.68 24.69 9.83
CA ASN A 96 -17.49 26.02 10.39
C ASN A 96 -18.10 27.07 9.48
#